data_AF-A0A958LZ80-F1
#
_entry.id   AF-A0A958LZ80-F1
#
_cell.length_a   1.000
_cell.length_b   1.000
_cell.length_c   1.000
_cell.angle_alpha   90.00
_cell.angle_beta   90.00
_cell.angle_gamma   90.00
#
_symmetry.space_group_name_H-M   'P 1'
#
loop_
_entity.id
_entity.type
_entity.pdbx_description
1 polymer ?
#
loop_
_entity_poly.entity_id
_entity_poly.type
_entity_poly.pdbx_seq_one_letter_code
_entity_poly.pdbx_strand_id
1 'polypeptide(L)' 'MSLPAANNKVWTDIISGVKVVEFEFLAIKIFLGTAQRNFKSNPDSLQKSAQELHQLFEKNQNLPSAQKDLAKLG' A
#
# COMPACT_ATOMS: atom_id res chain seq x y z
N MET A 1 16.17 -1.96 3.65
CA MET A 1 14.92 -1.46 4.26
C MET A 1 14.02 -2.64 4.52
N SER A 2 13.35 -2.69 5.67
CA SER A 2 12.48 -3.81 6.04
C SER A 2 11.03 -3.50 5.68
N LEU A 3 10.33 -4.48 5.12
CA LEU A 3 8.89 -4.40 4.87
C LEU A 3 8.14 -4.22 6.21
N PRO A 4 7.30 -3.18 6.39
CA PRO A 4 6.48 -3.06 7.58
C PRO A 4 5.56 -4.28 7.73
N ALA A 5 5.37 -4.75 8.97
CA ALA A 5 4.48 -5.89 9.22
C ALA A 5 3.07 -5.67 8.65
N ALA A 6 2.39 -6.74 8.24
CA ALA A 6 1.08 -6.67 7.59
C ALA A 6 -0.02 -6.03 8.46
N ASN A 7 0.14 -6.01 9.78
CA ASN A 7 -0.76 -5.37 10.75
C ASN A 7 -0.39 -3.90 11.05
N ASN A 8 0.66 -3.36 10.43
CA ASN A 8 1.07 -1.98 10.64
C ASN A 8 0.01 -1.02 10.08
N LYS A 9 -0.37 -0.01 10.86
CA LYS A 9 -1.38 1.01 10.52
C LYS A 9 -1.02 1.81 9.26
N VAL A 10 0.25 1.85 8.87
CA VAL A 10 0.71 2.52 7.64
C VAL A 10 -0.07 2.06 6.40
N TRP A 11 -0.40 0.77 6.32
CA TRP A 11 -1.14 0.20 5.19
C TRP A 11 -2.56 0.74 5.12
N THR A 12 -3.27 0.79 6.25
CA THR A 12 -4.62 1.36 6.32
C THR A 12 -4.60 2.88 6.13
N ASP A 13 -3.55 3.57 6.58
CA ASP A 13 -3.43 5.01 6.44
C ASP A 13 -3.23 5.43 4.98
N ILE A 14 -2.51 4.62 4.20
CA ILE A 14 -2.34 4.82 2.75
C ILE A 14 -3.67 4.63 2.00
N ILE A 15 -4.40 3.55 2.32
CA ILE A 15 -5.68 3.25 1.66
C ILE A 15 -6.78 4.24 2.05
N SER A 16 -6.82 4.69 3.31
CA SER A 16 -7.78 5.69 3.78
C SER A 16 -7.44 7.11 3.32
N GLY A 17 -6.21 7.35 2.86
CA GLY A 17 -5.72 8.67 2.45
C GLY A 17 -5.21 9.52 3.61
N VAL A 18 -5.12 8.99 4.82
CA VAL A 18 -4.48 9.65 5.98
C VAL A 18 -2.99 9.88 5.72
N LYS A 19 -2.31 8.91 5.09
CA LYS A 19 -0.92 9.02 4.64
C LYS A 19 -0.88 9.02 3.12
N VAL A 20 -0.51 10.16 2.54
CA VAL A 20 -0.30 10.27 1.09
C VAL A 20 1.17 9.99 0.79
N VAL A 21 1.43 8.97 -0.02
CA VAL A 21 2.78 8.60 -0.46
C VAL A 21 2.80 8.62 -1.98
N GLU A 22 3.76 9.32 -2.56
CA GLU A 22 3.99 9.26 -4.00
C GLU A 22 4.81 8.02 -4.34
N PHE A 23 4.10 6.97 -4.76
CA PHE A 23 4.73 5.73 -5.20
C PHE A 23 5.44 5.91 -6.54
N GLU A 24 6.50 5.16 -6.79
CA GLU A 24 7.18 5.03 -8.09
C GLU A 24 6.73 3.77 -8.82
N PHE A 25 6.38 2.72 -8.07
CA PHE A 25 5.99 1.43 -8.64
C PHE A 25 4.57 1.46 -9.22
N LEU A 26 4.47 1.26 -10.54
CA LEU A 26 3.22 1.34 -11.29
C LEU A 26 2.12 0.40 -10.76
N ALA A 27 2.47 -0.83 -10.40
CA ALA A 27 1.48 -1.80 -9.90
C ALA A 27 0.80 -1.30 -8.62
N ILE A 28 1.57 -0.65 -7.73
CA ILE A 28 1.02 -0.04 -6.51
C ILE A 28 0.12 1.13 -6.85
N LYS A 29 0.50 2.00 -7.81
CA LYS A 29 -0.35 3.13 -8.23
C LYS A 29 -1.71 2.65 -8.73
N ILE A 30 -1.73 1.64 -9.59
CA ILE A 30 -2.96 1.06 -10.17
C ILE A 30 -3.81 0.43 -9.06
N PHE A 31 -3.17 -0.36 -8.19
CA PHE A 31 -3.84 -0.98 -7.05
C PHE A 31 -4.46 0.07 -6.12
N LEU A 32 -3.68 1.08 -5.73
CA LEU A 32 -4.09 2.11 -4.78
C LEU A 32 -5.30 2.89 -5.29
N GLY A 33 -5.30 3.30 -6.56
CA GLY A 33 -6.45 3.98 -7.15
C GLY A 33 -7.73 3.13 -7.15
N THR A 34 -7.60 1.80 -7.21
CA THR A 34 -8.74 0.88 -7.14
C THR A 34 -9.17 0.65 -5.68
N ALA A 35 -8.22 0.41 -4.79
CA ALA A 35 -8.46 0.21 -3.36
C ALA A 35 -9.09 1.43 -2.69
N GLN A 36 -8.61 2.65 -2.99
CA GLN A 36 -9.17 3.89 -2.45
C GLN A 36 -10.60 4.14 -2.95
N ARG A 37 -10.90 3.82 -4.22
CA ARG A 37 -12.27 3.91 -4.75
C ARG A 37 -13.18 2.89 -4.09
N ASN A 38 -12.70 1.66 -3.90
CA ASN A 38 -13.45 0.61 -3.22
C ASN A 38 -13.75 0.99 -1.77
N PHE A 39 -12.75 1.50 -1.02
CA PHE A 39 -12.91 1.96 0.35
C PHE A 39 -13.95 3.08 0.48
N LYS A 40 -13.96 4.04 -0.45
CA LYS A 40 -14.99 5.10 -0.49
C LYS A 40 -16.41 4.56 -0.66
N SER A 41 -16.58 3.48 -1.42
CA SER A 41 -17.89 2.84 -1.63
C SER A 41 -18.25 1.83 -0.55
N ASN A 42 -17.25 1.20 0.07
CA ASN A 42 -17.39 0.14 1.05
C ASN A 42 -16.27 0.25 2.09
N PRO A 43 -16.48 0.96 3.21
CA PRO A 43 -15.48 1.14 4.24
C PRO A 43 -14.91 -0.16 4.83
N ASP A 44 -15.70 -1.25 4.83
CA ASP A 44 -15.28 -2.57 5.34
C ASP A 44 -14.16 -3.20 4.49
N SER A 45 -13.92 -2.69 3.28
CA SER A 45 -12.84 -3.18 2.42
C SER A 45 -11.44 -2.78 2.90
N LEU A 46 -11.34 -1.84 3.86
CA LEU A 46 -10.07 -1.23 4.27
C LEU A 46 -9.02 -2.27 4.66
N GLN A 47 -9.37 -3.18 5.56
CA GLN A 47 -8.43 -4.17 6.08
C GLN A 47 -7.97 -5.14 5.00
N LYS A 48 -8.89 -5.57 4.12
CA LYS A 48 -8.57 -6.44 2.99
C LYS A 48 -7.63 -5.75 2.01
N SER A 49 -7.91 -4.51 1.65
CA SER A 49 -7.05 -3.73 0.74
C SER A 49 -5.67 -3.43 1.36
N ALA A 50 -5.59 -3.23 2.67
CA ALA A 50 -4.31 -3.09 3.36
C ALA A 50 -3.46 -4.37 3.30
N GLN A 51 -4.08 -5.55 3.48
CA GLN A 51 -3.41 -6.85 3.32
C GLN A 51 -2.92 -7.07 1.88
N GLU A 52 -3.75 -6.74 0.88
CA GLU A 52 -3.38 -6.84 -0.53
C GLU A 52 -2.22 -5.90 -0.89
N LEU A 53 -2.19 -4.68 -0.34
CA LEU A 53 -1.07 -3.74 -0.50
C LEU A 53 0.23 -4.32 0.07
N HIS A 54 0.19 -4.87 1.29
CA HIS A 54 1.34 -5.51 1.90
C HIS A 54 1.85 -6.68 1.04
N GLN A 55 0.96 -7.56 0.58
CA GLN A 55 1.33 -8.69 -0.29
C GLN A 55 1.95 -8.23 -1.61
N LEU A 56 1.48 -7.11 -2.19
CA LEU A 56 2.09 -6.54 -3.38
C LEU A 56 3.55 -6.13 -3.12
N PHE A 57 3.83 -5.49 -1.98
CA PHE A 57 5.20 -5.17 -1.62
C PHE A 57 6.04 -6.43 -1.33
N GLU A 58 5.51 -7.39 -0.58
CA GLU A 58 6.19 -8.64 -0.26
C GLU A 58 6.63 -9.40 -1.51
N LYS A 59 5.75 -9.53 -2.50
CA LYS A 59 6.03 -10.20 -3.78
C LYS A 59 7.02 -9.45 -4.66
N ASN A 60 7.14 -8.14 -4.48
CA ASN A 60 7.93 -7.26 -5.36
C ASN A 60 9.11 -6.59 -4.64
N GLN A 61 9.46 -7.00 -3.42
CA GLN A 61 10.49 -6.36 -2.59
C GLN A 61 11.90 -6.32 -3.21
N ASN A 62 12.15 -7.15 -4.22
CA ASN A 62 13.42 -7.20 -4.95
C ASN A 62 13.48 -6.16 -6.10
N LEU A 63 12.37 -5.50 -6.43
CA LEU A 63 12.36 -4.46 -7.46
C LEU A 63 12.88 -3.13 -6.87
N PRO A 64 13.80 -2.43 -7.56
CA PRO A 64 14.33 -1.15 -7.07
C PRO A 64 13.25 -0.10 -6.81
N SER A 65 12.21 -0.04 -7.66
CA SER A 65 11.08 0.87 -7.48
C SER A 65 10.26 0.55 -6.23
N ALA A 66 10.01 -0.73 -5.96
CA ALA A 66 9.34 -1.15 -4.74
C ALA A 66 10.18 -0.86 -3.48
N GLN A 67 11.51 -1.03 -3.54
CA GLN A 67 12.40 -0.68 -2.43
C GLN A 67 12.43 0.81 -2.12
N LYS A 68 12.46 1.66 -3.15
CA LYS A 68 12.33 3.11 -2.97
C LYS A 68 11.01 3.49 -2.34
N ASP A 69 9.93 2.84 -2.75
CA ASP A 69 8.61 3.06 -2.17
C ASP A 69 8.52 2.59 -0.72
N LEU A 70 9.13 1.44 -0.39
CA LEU A 70 9.27 0.99 1.00
C LEU A 70 10.06 1.97 1.87
N ALA A 71 11.08 2.62 1.31
CA ALA A 71 11.85 3.64 2.02
C ALA A 71 11.00 4.87 2.39
N LYS A 72 9.90 5.15 1.66
CA LYS A 72 8.96 6.25 1.98
C LYS A 72 7.94 5.86 3.06
N LEU A 73 7.84 4.57 3.39
CA LEU A 73 6.89 4.08 4.39
C LEU A 73 7.41 4.20 5.82
N GLY A 74 8.73 4.25 5.99
CA GLY A 74 9.44 4.49 7.25
C GLY A 74 9.51 5.97 7.60
#